data_AF-I4VM13-F1
#
_entry.id   AF-I4VM13-F1
#
_cell.length_a   1.000
_cell.length_b   1.000
_cell.length_c   1.000
_cell.angle_alpha   90.00
_cell.angle_beta   90.00
_cell.angle_gamma   90.00
#
_symmetry.space_group_name_H-M   'P 1'
#
loop_
_entity.id
_entity.type
_entity.pdbx_description
1 polymer ?
#
loop_
_entity_poly.entity_id
_entity_poly.type
_entity_poly.pdbx_seq_one_letter_code
_entity_poly.pdbx_strand_id
1 'polypeptide(L)'
;MSAVIIAATLAVALACCVVALYLYQFHGDLADSSQDWANFGDYLGGTLGPLFAFLAFALGLHTINQSRQQSRRDELLKTIQGYEHDFELCVAKPVTCQAPWVWGNDFGAADKVQEVPLRTLLQSDGIDWEQHLPIVAQGLKFRVLPDGELIQDRDIWLRAHLAAEGIFRYLELYKEAGGDMSLVQYLTEKYEIARNRLLSSGHEAQLLGA
;
A
#
# COMPACT_ATOMS: atom_id res chain seq x y z
N MET A 1 26.31 0.00 -1.49
CA MET A 1 26.78 -0.38 -0.13
C MET A 1 25.80 0.17 0.88
N SER A 2 25.39 -0.61 1.88
CA SER A 2 24.50 -0.13 2.94
C SER A 2 25.17 0.95 3.78
N ALA A 3 24.42 1.95 4.23
CA ALA A 3 24.94 3.04 5.08
C ALA A 3 25.66 2.51 6.33
N VAL A 4 25.20 1.37 6.85
CA VAL A 4 25.81 0.64 7.96
C VAL A 4 27.23 0.18 7.63
N ILE A 5 27.46 -0.41 6.45
CA ILE A 5 28.79 -0.89 6.05
C ILE A 5 29.75 0.30 5.91
N ILE A 6 29.29 1.40 5.33
CA ILE A 6 30.12 2.61 5.16
C ILE A 6 30.51 3.16 6.54
N ALA A 7 29.56 3.31 7.45
CA ALA A 7 29.82 3.79 8.81
C ALA A 7 30.78 2.85 9.58
N ALA A 8 30.61 1.54 9.45
CA ALA A 8 31.50 0.56 10.08
C ALA A 8 32.93 0.64 9.52
N THR A 9 33.09 0.74 8.19
CA THR A 9 34.42 0.90 7.58
C THR A 9 35.11 2.20 8.01
N LEU A 10 34.34 3.30 8.12
CA LEU A 10 34.85 4.58 8.58
C LEU A 10 35.27 4.54 10.05
N ALA A 11 34.47 3.90 10.91
CA ALA A 11 34.78 3.74 12.33
C ALA A 11 36.09 2.96 12.54
N VAL A 12 36.27 1.85 11.80
CA VAL A 12 37.52 1.06 11.85
C VAL A 12 38.71 1.87 11.34
N ALA A 13 38.56 2.62 10.23
CA ALA A 13 39.63 3.46 9.71
C ALA A 13 40.04 4.57 10.69
N LEU A 14 39.07 5.21 11.35
CA LEU A 14 39.33 6.21 12.39
C LEU A 14 40.04 5.61 13.60
N ALA A 15 39.61 4.43 14.06
CA ALA A 15 40.28 3.72 15.14
C ALA A 15 41.74 3.43 14.81
N CYS A 16 42.01 2.85 13.63
CA CYS A 16 43.37 2.57 13.17
C CYS A 16 44.21 3.84 13.05
N CYS A 17 43.61 4.95 12.58
CA CYS A 17 44.29 6.23 12.47
C CYS A 17 44.69 6.79 13.84
N VAL A 18 43.77 6.81 14.81
CA VAL A 18 44.05 7.29 16.18
C VAL A 18 45.12 6.42 16.85
N VAL A 19 45.05 5.09 16.69
CA VAL A 19 46.08 4.17 17.19
C VAL A 19 47.43 4.45 16.51
N ALA A 20 47.46 4.62 15.19
CA ALA A 20 48.71 4.92 14.47
C ALA A 20 49.32 6.27 14.90
N LEU A 21 48.50 7.30 15.10
CA LEU A 21 48.94 8.60 15.60
C LEU A 21 49.48 8.51 17.04
N TYR A 22 48.82 7.73 17.91
CA TYR A 22 49.31 7.48 19.26
C TYR A 22 50.69 6.79 19.23
N LEU A 23 50.84 5.72 18.45
CA LEU A 23 52.10 5.00 18.32
C LEU A 23 53.22 5.85 17.70
N TYR A 24 52.88 6.75 16.78
CA TYR A 24 53.84 7.68 16.20
C TYR A 24 54.33 8.72 17.22
N GLN A 25 53.42 9.26 18.02
CA GLN A 25 53.72 10.34 18.97
C GLN A 25 54.39 9.84 20.26
N PHE A 26 54.02 8.64 20.73
CA PHE A 26 54.45 8.06 22.02
C PHE A 26 55.29 6.80 21.84
N HIS A 27 56.01 6.67 20.72
CA HIS A 27 56.86 5.50 20.44
C HIS A 27 57.84 5.18 21.59
N GLY A 28 58.07 3.90 21.88
CA GLY A 28 58.94 3.47 22.98
C GLY A 28 58.86 1.95 23.23
N ASP A 29 59.50 1.49 24.31
CA ASP A 29 59.39 0.10 24.77
C ASP A 29 57.95 -0.20 25.23
N LEU A 30 57.59 -1.49 25.23
CA LEU A 30 56.27 -1.92 25.71
C LEU A 30 56.11 -1.52 27.18
N ALA A 31 54.95 -0.95 27.54
CA ALA A 31 54.75 -0.47 28.89
C ALA A 31 54.79 -1.60 29.93
N ASP A 32 55.71 -1.48 30.89
CA ASP A 32 55.87 -2.42 32.03
C ASP A 32 54.87 -2.14 33.16
N SER A 33 54.23 -0.96 33.16
CA SER A 33 53.31 -0.53 34.21
C SER A 33 51.85 -0.61 33.75
N SER A 34 50.97 -1.06 34.65
CA SER A 34 49.53 -1.06 34.40
C SER A 34 48.94 0.35 34.25
N GLN A 35 49.61 1.38 34.76
CA GLN A 35 49.14 2.76 34.71
C GLN A 35 49.23 3.34 33.30
N ASP A 36 50.27 2.97 32.54
CA ASP A 36 50.46 3.45 31.17
C ASP A 36 49.40 2.87 30.21
N TRP A 37 49.01 1.61 30.42
CA TRP A 37 47.89 1.00 29.71
C TRP A 37 46.55 1.66 30.03
N ALA A 38 46.34 2.08 31.28
CA ALA A 38 45.15 2.85 31.65
C ALA A 38 45.12 4.21 30.94
N ASN A 39 46.24 4.94 30.92
CA ASN A 39 46.34 6.23 30.24
C ASN A 39 46.14 6.11 28.71
N PHE A 40 46.63 5.04 28.08
CA PHE A 40 46.36 4.73 26.67
C PHE A 40 44.87 4.50 26.41
N GLY A 41 44.24 3.69 27.26
CA GLY A 41 42.80 3.44 27.21
C GLY A 41 41.99 4.73 27.34
N ASP A 42 42.39 5.63 28.25
CA ASP A 42 41.76 6.93 28.44
C ASP A 42 41.92 7.84 27.21
N TYR A 43 43.10 7.86 26.58
CA TYR A 43 43.31 8.61 25.35
C TYR A 43 42.44 8.10 24.20
N LEU A 44 42.45 6.78 23.95
CA LEU A 44 41.61 6.18 22.91
C LEU A 44 40.12 6.37 23.21
N GLY A 45 39.69 6.12 24.44
CA GLY A 45 38.31 6.28 24.87
C GLY A 45 37.83 7.72 24.80
N GLY A 46 38.69 8.67 25.20
CA GLY A 46 38.40 10.11 25.16
C GLY A 46 38.34 10.69 23.75
N THR A 47 39.10 10.14 22.80
CA THR A 47 39.12 10.62 21.40
C THR A 47 38.11 9.89 20.52
N LEU A 48 38.09 8.56 20.56
CA LEU A 48 37.16 7.74 19.76
C LEU A 48 35.75 7.74 20.34
N GLY A 49 35.57 7.90 21.66
CA GLY A 49 34.26 7.92 22.30
C GLY A 49 33.31 8.96 21.70
N PRO A 50 33.67 10.26 21.67
CA PRO A 50 32.85 11.29 21.04
C PRO A 50 32.62 11.04 19.54
N LEU A 51 33.64 10.56 18.81
CA LEU A 51 33.53 10.27 17.37
C LEU A 51 32.55 9.12 17.09
N PHE A 52 32.64 8.02 17.85
CA PHE A 52 31.73 6.88 17.74
C PHE A 52 30.31 7.24 18.20
N ALA A 53 30.17 8.06 19.25
CA ALA A 53 28.87 8.56 19.68
C ALA A 53 28.18 9.36 18.56
N PHE A 54 28.93 10.23 17.86
CA PHE A 54 28.40 10.98 16.73
C PHE A 54 28.00 10.07 15.55
N LEU A 55 28.85 9.10 15.18
CA LEU A 55 28.54 8.12 14.13
C LEU A 55 27.31 7.29 14.47
N ALA A 56 27.20 6.81 15.71
CA ALA A 56 26.04 6.05 16.18
C ALA A 56 24.76 6.89 16.12
N PHE A 57 24.82 8.16 16.51
CA PHE A 57 23.69 9.07 16.42
C PHE A 57 23.24 9.30 14.96
N ALA A 58 24.18 9.57 14.05
CA ALA A 58 23.88 9.77 12.63
C ALA A 58 23.25 8.52 11.99
N LEU A 59 23.78 7.33 12.31
CA LEU A 59 23.22 6.07 11.84
C LEU A 59 21.81 5.83 12.42
N GLY A 60 21.60 6.14 13.70
CA GLY A 60 20.30 6.07 14.35
C GLY A 60 19.26 6.94 13.66
N LEU A 61 19.60 8.19 13.31
CA LEU A 61 18.71 9.08 12.54
C LEU A 61 18.33 8.49 11.18
N HIS A 62 19.31 7.90 10.48
CA HIS A 62 19.08 7.25 9.20
C HIS A 62 18.10 6.06 9.32
N THR A 63 18.32 5.20 10.32
CA THR A 63 17.46 4.05 10.61
C THR A 63 16.05 4.48 10.98
N ILE A 64 15.87 5.51 11.80
CA ILE A 64 14.55 6.03 12.17
C ILE A 64 13.81 6.53 10.92
N ASN A 65 14.50 7.27 10.04
CA ASN A 65 13.86 7.77 8.83
C ASN A 65 13.43 6.64 7.88
N GLN A 66 14.29 5.63 7.69
CA GLN A 66 13.94 4.43 6.91
C GLN A 66 12.78 3.66 7.54
N SER A 67 12.78 3.51 8.87
CA SER A 67 11.70 2.86 9.60
C SER A 67 10.36 3.59 9.44
N ARG A 68 10.37 4.93 9.43
CA ARG A 68 9.16 5.73 9.18
C ARG A 68 8.65 5.56 7.75
N GLN A 69 9.54 5.55 6.76
CA GLN A 69 9.17 5.30 5.36
C GLN A 69 8.59 3.90 5.18
N GLN A 70 9.17 2.88 5.82
CA GLN A 70 8.61 1.53 5.81
C GLN A 70 7.22 1.49 6.44
N SER A 71 7.05 2.05 7.64
CA SER A 71 5.76 2.09 8.33
C SER A 71 4.68 2.77 7.49
N ARG A 72 5.03 3.85 6.78
CA ARG A 72 4.11 4.54 5.87
C ARG A 72 3.65 3.63 4.73
N ARG A 73 4.57 2.90 4.09
CA ARG A 73 4.24 1.95 3.02
C ARG A 73 3.33 0.83 3.51
N ASP A 74 3.62 0.29 4.70
CA ASP A 74 2.81 -0.78 5.31
C ASP A 74 1.40 -0.29 5.66
N GLU A 75 1.25 0.96 6.13
CA GLU A 75 -0.05 1.58 6.40
C GLU A 75 -0.87 1.80 5.13
N LEU A 76 -0.23 2.29 4.07
CA LEU A 76 -0.87 2.44 2.76
C LEU A 76 -1.33 1.08 2.22
N LEU A 77 -0.50 0.05 2.31
CA LEU A 77 -0.85 -1.30 1.87
C LEU A 77 -2.03 -1.88 2.67
N LYS A 78 -2.05 -1.73 4.00
CA LYS A 78 -3.19 -2.13 4.82
C LYS A 78 -4.47 -1.40 4.43
N THR A 79 -4.36 -0.13 4.08
CA THR A 79 -5.50 0.68 3.65
C THR A 79 -6.04 0.20 2.32
N ILE A 80 -5.15 -0.11 1.35
CA ILE A 80 -5.52 -0.74 0.07
C ILE A 80 -6.23 -2.07 0.32
N GLN A 81 -5.69 -2.93 1.19
CA GLN A 81 -6.32 -4.21 1.54
C GLN A 81 -7.70 -4.04 2.18
N GLY A 82 -7.90 -3.01 2.99
CA GLY A 82 -9.21 -2.65 3.54
C GLY A 82 -10.21 -2.31 2.43
N TYR A 83 -9.81 -1.47 1.47
CA TYR A 83 -10.65 -1.15 0.32
C TYR A 83 -10.88 -2.36 -0.60
N GLU A 84 -9.88 -3.24 -0.81
CA GLU A 84 -10.08 -4.50 -1.54
C GLU A 84 -11.15 -5.35 -0.83
N HIS A 85 -11.05 -5.50 0.48
CA HIS A 85 -12.03 -6.26 1.26
C HIS A 85 -13.44 -5.69 1.13
N ASP A 86 -13.60 -4.38 1.33
CA ASP A 86 -14.89 -3.69 1.19
C ASP A 86 -15.46 -3.82 -0.22
N PHE A 87 -14.59 -3.73 -1.23
CA PHE A 87 -14.97 -3.92 -2.63
C PHE A 87 -15.48 -5.34 -2.88
N GLU A 88 -14.74 -6.37 -2.45
CA GLU A 88 -15.14 -7.78 -2.62
C GLU A 88 -16.48 -8.08 -1.92
N LEU A 89 -16.72 -7.51 -0.73
CA LEU A 89 -18.01 -7.62 -0.04
C LEU A 89 -19.14 -6.98 -0.85
N CYS A 90 -18.92 -5.80 -1.44
CA CYS A 90 -19.93 -5.11 -2.22
C CYS A 90 -20.26 -5.85 -3.52
N VAL A 91 -19.24 -6.32 -4.25
CA VAL A 91 -19.45 -6.97 -5.55
C VAL A 91 -20.08 -8.36 -5.42
N ALA A 92 -19.99 -8.99 -4.25
CA ALA A 92 -20.70 -10.23 -3.96
C ALA A 92 -22.22 -10.04 -3.75
N LYS A 93 -22.68 -8.83 -3.40
CA LYS A 93 -24.10 -8.58 -3.14
C LYS A 93 -24.92 -8.59 -4.43
N PRO A 94 -26.13 -9.17 -4.42
CA PRO A 94 -27.04 -9.13 -5.55
C PRO A 94 -27.59 -7.72 -5.76
N VAL A 95 -27.64 -7.28 -7.01
CA VAL A 95 -28.25 -6.03 -7.47
C VAL A 95 -29.35 -6.34 -8.47
N THR A 96 -30.35 -5.46 -8.56
CA THR A 96 -31.44 -5.63 -9.54
C THR A 96 -30.87 -5.51 -10.95
N CYS A 97 -31.21 -6.47 -11.80
CA CYS A 97 -30.84 -6.49 -13.21
C CYS A 97 -32.05 -6.98 -13.99
N GLN A 98 -32.81 -6.05 -14.56
CA GLN A 98 -34.00 -6.39 -15.34
C GLN A 98 -33.60 -6.65 -16.79
N ALA A 99 -33.89 -7.87 -17.27
CA ALA A 99 -33.64 -8.31 -18.64
C ALA A 99 -32.19 -8.13 -19.11
N PRO A 100 -31.19 -8.78 -18.46
CA PRO A 100 -29.83 -8.76 -18.95
C PRO A 100 -29.76 -9.33 -20.37
N TRP A 101 -29.23 -8.56 -21.32
CA TRP A 101 -28.83 -9.17 -22.58
C TRP A 101 -27.57 -10.00 -22.33
N VAL A 102 -27.71 -11.32 -22.41
CA VAL A 102 -26.63 -12.28 -22.16
C VAL A 102 -26.16 -12.84 -23.49
N TRP A 103 -24.93 -12.53 -23.89
CA TRP A 103 -24.33 -13.08 -25.09
C TRP A 103 -24.22 -14.61 -24.99
N GLY A 104 -24.85 -15.34 -25.93
CA GLY A 104 -24.61 -16.77 -26.13
C GLY A 104 -25.52 -17.79 -25.42
N ASN A 105 -26.65 -17.39 -24.80
CA ASN A 105 -27.60 -18.32 -24.15
C ASN A 105 -29.07 -18.12 -24.57
N ASP A 106 -29.92 -19.12 -24.26
CA ASP A 106 -31.38 -19.17 -24.48
C ASP A 106 -32.07 -17.86 -24.09
N PHE A 107 -32.58 -17.14 -25.10
CA PHE A 107 -33.26 -15.86 -24.95
C PHE A 107 -34.38 -15.90 -23.91
N GLY A 108 -35.03 -17.06 -23.69
CA GLY A 108 -36.11 -17.20 -22.71
C GLY A 108 -35.66 -17.40 -21.25
N ALA A 109 -34.38 -17.65 -21.00
CA ALA A 109 -33.84 -17.82 -19.65
C ALA A 109 -33.44 -16.49 -19.00
N ALA A 110 -32.99 -15.51 -19.80
CA ALA A 110 -32.60 -14.18 -19.34
C ALA A 110 -33.78 -13.40 -18.74
N ASP A 111 -34.98 -13.53 -19.32
CA ASP A 111 -36.21 -12.91 -18.82
C ASP A 111 -36.58 -13.31 -17.38
N LYS A 112 -36.03 -14.44 -16.90
CA LYS A 112 -36.27 -14.94 -15.54
C LYS A 112 -35.25 -14.44 -14.53
N VAL A 113 -34.15 -13.85 -14.98
CA VAL A 113 -33.10 -13.30 -14.12
C VAL A 113 -33.45 -11.85 -13.80
N GLN A 114 -33.81 -11.61 -12.54
CA GLN A 114 -34.13 -10.27 -12.05
C GLN A 114 -33.02 -9.68 -11.18
N GLU A 115 -32.07 -10.52 -10.76
CA GLU A 115 -31.02 -10.16 -9.83
C GLU A 115 -29.73 -10.89 -10.21
N VAL A 116 -28.61 -10.18 -10.16
CA VAL A 116 -27.27 -10.74 -10.35
C VAL A 116 -26.32 -10.12 -9.34
N PRO A 117 -25.28 -10.84 -8.89
CA PRO A 117 -24.20 -10.23 -8.14
C PRO A 117 -23.60 -9.05 -8.90
N LEU A 118 -23.27 -7.96 -8.22
CA LEU A 118 -22.66 -6.79 -8.85
C LEU A 118 -21.36 -7.16 -9.59
N ARG A 119 -20.57 -8.14 -9.08
CA ARG A 119 -19.36 -8.64 -9.75
C ARG A 119 -19.64 -9.11 -11.18
N THR A 120 -20.82 -9.65 -11.44
CA THR A 120 -21.18 -10.15 -12.76
C THR A 120 -21.30 -9.00 -13.76
N LEU A 121 -21.87 -7.86 -13.35
CA LEU A 121 -21.92 -6.65 -14.18
C LEU A 121 -20.53 -6.03 -14.37
N LEU A 122 -19.66 -6.12 -13.36
CA LEU A 122 -18.33 -5.49 -13.41
C LEU A 122 -17.26 -6.32 -14.12
N GLN A 123 -17.42 -7.64 -14.22
CA GLN A 123 -16.38 -8.54 -14.72
C GLN A 123 -16.80 -9.36 -15.95
N SER A 124 -18.10 -9.53 -16.20
CA SER A 124 -18.57 -10.29 -17.37
C SER A 124 -18.57 -9.40 -18.60
N ASP A 125 -17.93 -9.85 -19.68
CA ASP A 125 -18.05 -9.21 -21.00
C ASP A 125 -19.30 -9.69 -21.75
N GLY A 126 -19.94 -10.75 -21.26
CA GLY A 126 -21.16 -11.30 -21.86
C GLY A 126 -22.45 -10.64 -21.40
N ILE A 127 -22.39 -9.56 -20.61
CA ILE A 127 -23.55 -8.81 -20.13
C ILE A 127 -23.38 -7.35 -20.55
N ASP A 128 -24.45 -6.75 -21.09
CA ASP A 128 -24.55 -5.33 -21.46
C ASP A 128 -24.61 -4.43 -20.20
N TRP A 129 -23.51 -4.39 -19.46
CA TRP A 129 -23.40 -3.68 -18.18
C TRP A 129 -23.68 -2.18 -18.34
N GLU A 130 -23.43 -1.59 -19.52
CA GLU A 130 -23.71 -0.19 -19.85
C GLU A 130 -25.19 0.16 -19.66
N GLN A 131 -26.10 -0.78 -19.92
CA GLN A 131 -27.54 -0.55 -19.79
C GLN A 131 -28.03 -0.73 -18.34
N HIS A 132 -27.36 -1.55 -17.55
CA HIS A 132 -27.82 -1.93 -16.21
C HIS A 132 -27.15 -1.16 -15.08
N LEU A 133 -25.85 -0.90 -15.19
CA LEU A 133 -25.07 -0.30 -14.11
C LEU A 133 -25.53 1.13 -13.77
N PRO A 134 -25.94 2.00 -14.73
CA PRO A 134 -26.55 3.29 -14.41
C PRO A 134 -27.89 3.17 -13.66
N ILE A 135 -28.70 2.15 -13.97
CA ILE A 135 -29.98 1.90 -13.27
C ILE A 135 -29.70 1.52 -11.82
N VAL A 136 -28.71 0.65 -11.57
CA VAL A 136 -28.26 0.29 -10.22
C VAL A 136 -27.80 1.56 -9.49
N ALA A 137 -26.99 2.42 -10.13
CA ALA A 137 -26.49 3.66 -9.54
C ALA A 137 -27.59 4.66 -9.14
N GLN A 138 -28.76 4.60 -9.79
CA GLN A 138 -29.94 5.44 -9.49
C GLN A 138 -31.01 4.71 -8.66
N GLY A 139 -30.84 3.42 -8.37
CA GLY A 139 -31.85 2.59 -7.74
C GLY A 139 -32.15 3.02 -6.29
N LEU A 140 -33.28 3.69 -6.08
CA LEU A 140 -33.74 4.16 -4.75
C LEU A 140 -34.67 3.17 -4.04
N LYS A 141 -34.99 2.04 -4.68
CA LYS A 141 -35.88 1.04 -4.09
C LYS A 141 -35.15 0.28 -2.99
N PHE A 142 -35.72 0.31 -1.79
CA PHE A 142 -35.26 -0.53 -0.70
C PHE A 142 -35.63 -1.99 -0.97
N ARG A 143 -34.72 -2.89 -0.63
CA ARG A 143 -34.89 -4.34 -0.69
C ARG A 143 -34.24 -4.99 0.52
N VAL A 144 -34.76 -6.15 0.88
CA VAL A 144 -34.18 -7.00 1.93
C VAL A 144 -33.32 -8.05 1.24
N LEU A 145 -32.03 -8.07 1.57
CA LEU A 145 -31.08 -9.06 1.09
C LEU A 145 -31.29 -10.42 1.78
N PRO A 146 -30.74 -11.52 1.23
CA PRO A 146 -30.86 -12.86 1.85
C PRO A 146 -30.33 -12.95 3.29
N ASP A 147 -29.42 -12.05 3.68
CA ASP A 147 -28.87 -11.91 5.03
C ASP A 147 -29.75 -11.08 5.99
N GLY A 148 -30.88 -10.55 5.50
CA GLY A 148 -31.80 -9.70 6.25
C GLY A 148 -31.47 -8.22 6.24
N GLU A 149 -30.40 -7.79 5.55
CA GLU A 149 -30.02 -6.38 5.45
C GLU A 149 -31.01 -5.61 4.56
N LEU A 150 -31.51 -4.46 5.04
CA LEU A 150 -32.30 -3.53 4.26
C LEU A 150 -31.36 -2.55 3.54
N ILE A 151 -31.32 -2.58 2.22
CA ILE A 151 -30.38 -1.78 1.43
C ILE A 151 -31.01 -1.27 0.13
N GLN A 152 -30.43 -0.22 -0.46
CA GLN A 152 -30.71 0.22 -1.83
C GLN A 152 -29.60 -0.28 -2.77
N ASP A 153 -29.96 -0.67 -3.99
CA ASP A 153 -28.98 -1.07 -5.00
C ASP A 153 -27.94 0.04 -5.28
N ARG A 154 -28.37 1.31 -5.21
CA ARG A 154 -27.48 2.48 -5.30
C ARG A 154 -26.41 2.48 -4.22
N ASP A 155 -26.72 2.06 -3.00
CA ASP A 155 -25.76 2.04 -1.90
C ASP A 155 -24.67 0.99 -2.14
N ILE A 156 -25.04 -0.17 -2.71
CA ILE A 156 -24.09 -1.22 -3.09
C ILE A 156 -23.14 -0.69 -4.17
N TRP A 157 -23.70 -0.07 -5.22
CA TRP A 157 -22.92 0.56 -6.28
C TRP A 157 -22.01 1.67 -5.74
N LEU A 158 -22.51 2.54 -4.87
CA LEU A 158 -21.76 3.67 -4.33
C LEU A 158 -20.60 3.19 -3.47
N ARG A 159 -20.81 2.19 -2.62
CA ARG A 159 -19.74 1.59 -1.81
C ARG A 159 -18.69 0.92 -2.70
N ALA A 160 -19.10 0.19 -3.73
CA ALA A 160 -18.17 -0.40 -4.69
C ALA A 160 -17.36 0.68 -5.44
N HIS A 161 -18.01 1.75 -5.89
CA HIS A 161 -17.37 2.88 -6.56
C HIS A 161 -16.35 3.56 -5.65
N LEU A 162 -16.73 3.90 -4.41
CA LEU A 162 -15.85 4.53 -3.44
C LEU A 162 -14.68 3.62 -3.05
N ALA A 163 -14.92 2.31 -2.91
CA ALA A 163 -13.86 1.35 -2.62
C ALA A 163 -12.88 1.21 -3.79
N ALA A 164 -13.37 1.13 -5.03
CA ALA A 164 -12.52 1.09 -6.22
C ALA A 164 -11.67 2.38 -6.37
N GLU A 165 -12.27 3.56 -6.18
CA GLU A 165 -11.52 4.83 -6.15
C GLU A 165 -10.50 4.86 -5.00
N GLY A 166 -10.88 4.34 -3.83
CA GLY A 166 -9.99 4.18 -2.68
C GLY A 166 -8.76 3.36 -3.02
N ILE A 167 -8.93 2.18 -3.64
CA ILE A 167 -7.83 1.31 -4.07
C ILE A 167 -6.85 2.13 -4.93
N PHE A 168 -7.31 2.77 -6.00
CA PHE A 168 -6.44 3.47 -6.94
C PHE A 168 -5.78 4.71 -6.33
N ARG A 169 -6.50 5.47 -5.51
CA ARG A 169 -5.94 6.63 -4.81
C ARG A 169 -4.79 6.22 -3.89
N TYR A 170 -4.98 5.19 -3.09
CA TYR A 170 -3.95 4.73 -2.17
C TYR A 170 -2.83 3.95 -2.88
N LEU A 171 -3.13 3.34 -4.04
CA LEU A 171 -2.12 2.72 -4.89
C LEU A 171 -1.15 3.75 -5.48
N GLU A 172 -1.63 4.92 -5.91
CA GLU A 172 -0.75 6.00 -6.38
C GLU A 172 0.11 6.55 -5.24
N LEU A 173 -0.46 6.74 -4.04
CA LEU A 173 0.32 7.14 -2.86
C LEU A 173 1.38 6.09 -2.47
N TYR A 174 1.06 4.80 -2.61
CA TYR A 174 1.99 3.71 -2.35
C TYR A 174 3.14 3.70 -3.37
N LYS A 175 2.83 3.95 -4.65
CA LYS A 175 3.82 4.10 -5.72
C LYS A 175 4.74 5.30 -5.48
N GLU A 176 4.18 6.47 -5.13
CA GLU A 176 4.96 7.68 -4.77
C GLU A 176 5.86 7.45 -3.55
N ALA A 177 5.45 6.60 -2.61
CA ALA A 177 6.26 6.22 -1.45
C ALA A 177 7.38 5.21 -1.77
N GLY A 178 7.58 4.83 -3.03
CA GLY A 178 8.56 3.81 -3.42
C GLY A 178 8.12 2.40 -3.04
N GLY A 179 6.82 2.12 -3.18
CA GLY A 179 6.23 0.80 -3.06
C GLY A 179 6.64 -0.15 -4.17
N ASP A 180 6.33 -1.44 -3.99
CA ASP A 180 6.60 -2.48 -4.98
C ASP A 180 5.77 -2.29 -6.25
N MET A 181 6.45 -2.05 -7.39
CA MET A 181 5.82 -1.84 -8.68
C MET A 181 5.10 -3.07 -9.24
N SER A 182 5.54 -4.28 -8.88
CA SER A 182 4.87 -5.51 -9.32
C SER A 182 3.48 -5.64 -8.71
N LEU A 183 3.36 -5.25 -7.43
CA LEU A 183 2.08 -5.19 -6.72
C LEU A 183 1.16 -4.10 -7.31
N VAL A 184 1.73 -2.94 -7.62
CA VAL A 184 0.99 -1.84 -8.27
C VAL A 184 0.39 -2.31 -9.59
N GLN A 185 1.21 -2.97 -10.43
CA GLN A 185 0.74 -3.51 -11.70
C GLN A 185 -0.37 -4.55 -11.50
N TYR A 186 -0.16 -5.53 -10.62
CA TYR A 186 -1.14 -6.57 -10.33
C TYR A 186 -2.50 -6.01 -9.88
N LEU A 187 -2.49 -5.06 -8.94
CA LEU A 187 -3.73 -4.46 -8.44
C LEU A 187 -4.42 -3.56 -9.46
N THR A 188 -3.63 -2.88 -10.30
CA THR A 188 -4.16 -2.09 -11.41
C THR A 188 -4.90 -3.00 -12.37
N GLU A 189 -4.24 -4.05 -12.87
CA GLU A 189 -4.84 -5.02 -13.80
C GLU A 189 -6.09 -5.69 -13.22
N LYS A 190 -6.06 -6.02 -11.93
CA LYS A 190 -7.18 -6.69 -11.24
C LYS A 190 -8.44 -5.82 -11.14
N TYR A 191 -8.30 -4.52 -10.91
CA TYR A 191 -9.42 -3.64 -10.57
C TYR A 191 -9.77 -2.58 -11.62
N GLU A 192 -8.92 -2.36 -12.62
CA GLU A 192 -9.08 -1.29 -13.61
C GLU A 192 -10.39 -1.40 -14.38
N ILE A 193 -10.73 -2.59 -14.90
CA ILE A 193 -11.97 -2.79 -15.67
C ILE A 193 -13.19 -2.45 -14.82
N ALA A 194 -13.28 -3.01 -13.61
CA ALA A 194 -14.40 -2.79 -12.71
C ALA A 194 -14.53 -1.31 -12.31
N ARG A 195 -13.41 -0.65 -12.00
CA ARG A 195 -13.36 0.79 -11.72
C ARG A 195 -13.87 1.60 -12.90
N ASN A 196 -13.41 1.31 -14.12
CA ASN A 196 -13.79 2.06 -15.31
C ASN A 196 -15.29 1.94 -15.61
N ARG A 197 -15.88 0.75 -15.43
CA ARG A 197 -17.34 0.53 -15.54
C ARG A 197 -18.13 1.32 -14.49
N LEU A 198 -17.66 1.33 -13.24
CA LEU A 198 -18.28 2.12 -12.18
C LEU A 198 -18.18 3.62 -12.49
N LEU A 199 -17.05 4.11 -12.99
CA LEU A 199 -16.88 5.51 -13.36
C LEU A 199 -17.81 5.94 -14.50
N SER A 200 -17.88 5.15 -15.57
CA SER A 200 -18.74 5.48 -16.73
C SER A 200 -20.21 5.52 -16.34
N SER A 201 -20.68 4.51 -15.59
CA SER A 201 -22.08 4.46 -15.13
C SER A 201 -22.47 5.61 -14.20
N GLY A 202 -21.53 6.13 -13.41
CA GLY A 202 -21.76 7.31 -12.56
C GLY A 202 -21.94 8.59 -13.36
N HIS A 203 -21.18 8.76 -14.45
CA HIS A 203 -21.29 9.93 -15.33
C HIS A 203 -22.63 9.91 -16.10
N GLU A 204 -23.02 8.76 -16.64
CA GLU A 204 -24.31 8.58 -17.32
C GLU A 204 -25.49 8.78 -16.36
N ALA A 205 -25.37 8.33 -15.10
CA ALA A 205 -26.39 8.54 -14.09
C ALA A 205 -26.62 10.03 -13.76
N GLN A 206 -25.60 10.89 -13.89
CA GLN A 206 -25.74 12.34 -13.71
C GLN A 206 -26.42 13.01 -14.91
N LEU A 207 -26.20 12.49 -16.14
CA LEU A 207 -26.81 13.00 -17.36
C LEU A 207 -28.30 12.64 -17.49
N LEU A 208 -28.70 11.45 -17.01
CA LEU A 208 -30.09 10.98 -17.03
C LEU A 208 -30.95 11.54 -15.88
N GLY A 209 -30.34 12.21 -14.89
CA GLY A 209 -31.00 12.86 -13.76
C GLY A 209 -31.28 14.36 -13.94
N ALA A 210 -31.04 14.91 -15.14
CA ALA A 210 -31.33 16.29 -15.54
C ALA A 210 -32.47 16.33 -16.57
#